data_AF-W5SP46-F1
#
_entry.id   AF-W5SP46-F1
#
_cell.length_a   1.000
_cell.length_b   1.000
_cell.length_c   1.000
_cell.angle_alpha   90.00
_cell.angle_beta   90.00
_cell.angle_gamma   90.00
#
_symmetry.space_group_name_H-M   'P 1'
#
loop_
_entity.id
_entity.type
_entity.pdbx_description
1 polymer ?
#
loop_
_entity_poly.entity_id
_entity_poly.type
_entity_poly.pdbx_seq_one_letter_code
_entity_poly.pdbx_strand_id
1 'polypeptide(L)'
;MVKVKNYILFLLLLSLGCNNTGTKKFKDSIFDISKTSFVGKRLGKGINLSRKGVVEVDVGKSDLKKGTGENSVVKVDIGSKKVDAELEDDIDLKIQNLLDEFKLSAQQRAIIMDLKDVLTNPDIGKDYRNYDYDEFCRTYSREEFYDLFNHTGNVNADLAFKLNFVNSVTQNILPTFQEQKEAEKIVMCTMGYLYGVILMESLRFIMQEYQLGLRKLFNFYRSIHNRGFLISDLYDHCGFYKSSFRGIKEKAVRIVELMKLREERKPVINYMEAVLTNPDIGKGYRNYSDIEFDNLLVEFGAVKLKEICNVLQVIVETEVAIDNINIEGIREALKRRFNDYRNLYSERLKETFSLDNVDDIYTDILRSHSNYLVDITKLQEEVPLIEKVEKK
;
A
#
# COMPACT_ATOMS: atom_id res chain seq x y z
N MET A 1 9.56 20.47 24.59
CA MET A 1 9.51 19.03 24.25
C MET A 1 8.54 18.84 23.10
N VAL A 2 8.90 17.96 22.14
CA VAL A 2 8.25 17.64 20.85
C VAL A 2 8.63 18.50 19.62
N LYS A 3 9.73 18.10 18.96
CA LYS A 3 10.04 18.27 17.53
C LYS A 3 10.77 17.00 17.06
N VAL A 4 10.06 15.99 16.54
CA VAL A 4 10.70 14.79 15.93
C VAL A 4 9.99 14.29 14.65
N LYS A 5 8.78 14.74 14.30
CA LYS A 5 7.99 14.07 13.24
C LYS A 5 8.39 14.32 11.77
N ASN A 6 9.36 15.19 11.46
CA ASN A 6 9.71 15.49 10.06
C ASN A 6 11.01 14.87 9.53
N TYR A 7 11.85 14.25 10.37
CA TYR A 7 13.13 13.70 9.91
C TYR A 7 13.00 12.29 9.34
N ILE A 8 12.04 11.49 9.82
CA ILE A 8 11.80 10.12 9.33
C ILE A 8 11.24 10.15 7.89
N LEU A 9 10.36 11.09 7.58
CA LEU A 9 9.81 11.28 6.23
C LEU A 9 10.90 11.76 5.24
N PHE A 10 11.82 12.60 5.70
CA PHE A 10 12.92 13.12 4.87
C PHE A 10 14.03 12.09 4.62
N LEU A 11 14.35 11.24 5.62
CA LEU A 11 15.32 10.14 5.47
C LEU A 11 14.81 9.02 4.55
N LEU A 12 13.49 8.74 4.53
CA LEU A 12 12.90 7.79 3.59
C LEU A 12 12.80 8.34 2.16
N LEU A 13 12.61 9.65 1.98
CA LEU A 13 12.70 10.30 0.66
C LEU A 13 14.12 10.29 0.08
N LEU A 14 15.16 10.32 0.92
CA LEU A 14 16.55 10.13 0.46
C LEU A 14 16.83 8.69 0.02
N SER A 15 16.19 7.68 0.64
CA SER A 15 16.27 6.28 0.18
C SER A 15 15.53 6.02 -1.14
N LEU A 16 14.67 6.94 -1.59
CA LEU A 16 14.07 6.91 -2.93
C LEU A 16 15.04 7.40 -4.03
N GLY A 17 16.22 7.93 -3.68
CA GLY A 17 17.21 8.48 -4.61
C GLY A 17 18.37 7.56 -4.99
N CYS A 18 18.48 6.34 -4.45
CA CYS A 18 19.62 5.45 -4.74
C CYS A 18 19.17 3.99 -4.88
N ASN A 19 18.89 3.58 -6.12
CA ASN A 19 19.31 2.29 -6.70
C ASN A 19 18.77 2.19 -8.13
N ASN A 20 19.48 2.82 -9.06
CA ASN A 20 19.36 2.52 -10.48
C ASN A 20 20.78 2.37 -11.04
N THR A 21 21.35 1.17 -10.87
CA THR A 21 22.56 0.78 -11.61
C THR A 21 22.15 0.32 -13.00
N GLY A 22 22.21 1.24 -13.96
CA GLY A 22 21.98 0.99 -15.38
C GLY A 22 22.46 2.17 -16.22
N THR A 23 23.58 1.98 -16.90
CA THR A 23 24.41 2.96 -17.60
C THR A 23 23.73 3.66 -18.80
N LYS A 24 23.74 5.01 -18.83
CA LYS A 24 24.24 5.82 -19.97
C LYS A 24 24.31 7.31 -19.61
N LYS A 25 25.43 7.91 -20.00
CA LYS A 25 25.86 9.31 -19.77
C LYS A 25 24.83 10.33 -20.28
N PHE A 26 24.48 11.31 -19.44
CA PHE A 26 24.24 12.68 -19.88
C PHE A 26 24.94 13.64 -18.92
N LYS A 27 25.71 14.56 -19.52
CA LYS A 27 26.52 15.58 -18.86
C LYS A 27 25.67 16.82 -18.58
N ASP A 28 25.98 17.43 -17.43
CA ASP A 28 25.96 18.85 -17.08
C ASP A 28 24.61 19.61 -17.01
N SER A 29 24.09 19.75 -15.79
CA SER A 29 23.86 21.08 -15.18
C SER A 29 23.70 20.93 -13.66
N ILE A 30 24.69 21.42 -12.92
CA ILE A 30 24.71 21.45 -11.46
C ILE A 30 24.06 22.77 -11.02
N PHE A 31 22.94 22.69 -10.30
CA PHE A 31 22.38 23.83 -9.56
C PHE A 31 22.65 23.61 -8.06
N ASP A 32 23.59 24.39 -7.53
CA ASP A 32 24.06 24.35 -6.15
C ASP A 32 23.11 25.18 -5.26
N ILE A 33 22.35 24.51 -4.37
CA ILE A 33 21.48 25.17 -3.38
C ILE A 33 22.17 25.09 -2.02
N SER A 34 23.23 25.87 -1.86
CA SER A 34 23.89 26.10 -0.58
C SER A 34 23.84 27.58 -0.20
N LYS A 35 22.63 28.17 -0.14
CA LYS A 35 22.32 29.41 0.61
C LYS A 35 20.84 29.77 0.43
N THR A 36 20.05 29.65 1.50
CA THR A 36 19.13 30.71 1.98
C THR A 36 18.37 30.22 3.21
N SER A 37 18.49 30.99 4.28
CA SER A 37 17.84 30.81 5.58
C SER A 37 16.37 31.26 5.55
N PHE A 38 15.44 30.42 5.99
CA PHE A 38 14.05 30.82 6.19
C PHE A 38 13.78 31.27 7.63
N VAL A 39 13.51 32.57 7.77
CA VAL A 39 12.89 33.21 8.94
C VAL A 39 11.41 32.80 8.96
N GLY A 40 10.96 32.26 10.09
CA GLY A 40 9.60 31.74 10.24
C GLY A 40 8.52 32.81 10.50
N LYS A 41 7.26 32.41 10.30
CA LYS A 41 6.08 32.93 11.02
C LYS A 41 4.94 31.88 11.01
N ARG A 42 4.50 31.54 12.23
CA ARG A 42 3.25 30.88 12.66
C ARG A 42 2.02 31.75 12.26
N LEU A 43 0.73 31.36 12.27
CA LEU A 43 -0.09 30.27 12.84
C LEU A 43 -1.53 30.47 12.28
N GLY A 44 -2.38 29.44 12.28
CA GLY A 44 -3.82 29.66 12.53
C GLY A 44 -4.84 28.60 12.07
N LYS A 45 -5.33 27.80 13.03
CA LYS A 45 -6.69 27.18 13.19
C LYS A 45 -7.21 26.26 12.06
N GLY A 46 -7.70 25.02 12.25
CA GLY A 46 -8.27 24.31 13.40
C GLY A 46 -9.74 23.96 13.08
N ILE A 47 -10.07 22.69 12.78
CA ILE A 47 -11.48 22.23 12.64
C ILE A 47 -11.67 20.84 13.27
N ASN A 48 -12.78 20.74 14.01
CA ASN A 48 -13.32 19.65 14.83
C ASN A 48 -13.95 18.52 13.99
N LEU A 49 -13.92 17.30 14.54
CA LEU A 49 -14.68 16.13 14.09
C LEU A 49 -15.88 15.91 15.02
N SER A 50 -17.10 15.84 14.47
CA SER A 50 -18.27 15.31 15.17
C SER A 50 -18.96 14.22 14.37
N ARG A 51 -19.27 13.12 15.07
CA ARG A 51 -19.76 11.82 14.63
C ARG A 51 -21.24 11.69 15.03
N LYS A 52 -22.13 11.30 14.11
CA LYS A 52 -23.49 10.70 14.32
C LYS A 52 -24.12 10.51 12.92
N GLY A 53 -24.88 9.48 12.60
CA GLY A 53 -25.40 8.33 13.34
C GLY A 53 -26.24 7.49 12.36
N VAL A 54 -26.26 6.18 12.60
CA VAL A 54 -26.98 5.13 11.87
C VAL A 54 -28.49 5.26 12.07
N VAL A 55 -29.30 4.94 11.06
CA VAL A 55 -30.76 4.73 11.21
C VAL A 55 -31.12 3.37 10.62
N GLU A 56 -31.67 2.51 11.48
CA GLU A 56 -32.36 1.26 11.17
C GLU A 56 -33.75 1.53 10.57
N VAL A 57 -34.18 0.62 9.70
CA VAL A 57 -35.52 0.58 9.11
C VAL A 57 -36.38 -0.36 9.95
N ASP A 58 -37.61 0.07 10.27
CA ASP A 58 -38.63 -0.82 10.79
C ASP A 58 -39.98 -0.64 10.05
N VAL A 59 -40.68 -1.76 9.94
CA VAL A 59 -41.85 -2.01 9.09
C VAL A 59 -43.14 -1.88 9.92
N GLY A 60 -44.18 -1.22 9.38
CA GLY A 60 -45.50 -1.22 10.03
C GLY A 60 -46.65 -0.71 9.14
N LYS A 61 -47.61 -1.59 8.87
CA LYS A 61 -48.89 -1.40 8.14
C LYS A 61 -49.91 -0.58 8.94
N SER A 62 -50.83 0.14 8.27
CA SER A 62 -52.31 -0.03 8.41
C SER A 62 -53.16 1.04 7.67
N ASP A 63 -53.99 0.54 6.73
CA ASP A 63 -55.42 0.76 6.44
C ASP A 63 -56.16 2.13 6.50
N LEU A 64 -56.70 2.49 5.32
CA LEU A 64 -58.08 2.92 4.97
C LEU A 64 -58.79 4.10 5.68
N LYS A 65 -59.15 5.15 4.88
CA LYS A 65 -60.57 5.44 4.51
C LYS A 65 -60.76 6.52 3.42
N LYS A 66 -61.83 6.31 2.65
CA LYS A 66 -62.49 7.02 1.53
C LYS A 66 -62.77 8.54 1.71
N GLY A 67 -62.84 9.25 0.57
CA GLY A 67 -63.99 10.14 0.28
C GLY A 67 -63.77 11.39 -0.60
N THR A 68 -64.15 11.28 -1.88
CA THR A 68 -64.88 12.28 -2.72
C THR A 68 -64.34 13.71 -2.94
N GLY A 69 -64.11 14.04 -4.23
CA GLY A 69 -64.89 15.07 -4.92
C GLY A 69 -64.29 16.47 -5.09
N GLU A 70 -64.14 16.84 -6.36
CA GLU A 70 -64.26 18.19 -6.95
C GLU A 70 -63.01 19.02 -7.28
N ASN A 71 -63.02 19.42 -8.56
CA ASN A 71 -62.10 20.27 -9.28
C ASN A 71 -61.88 21.63 -8.60
N SER A 72 -60.63 22.03 -8.45
CA SER A 72 -60.26 23.43 -8.58
C SER A 72 -58.87 23.54 -9.20
N VAL A 73 -58.86 24.15 -10.38
CA VAL A 73 -57.69 24.56 -11.13
C VAL A 73 -56.93 25.58 -10.29
N VAL A 74 -55.74 25.21 -9.85
CA VAL A 74 -54.76 26.13 -9.27
C VAL A 74 -53.48 25.98 -10.09
N LYS A 75 -53.29 26.92 -11.03
CA LYS A 75 -51.98 27.22 -11.60
C LYS A 75 -51.13 27.84 -10.49
N VAL A 76 -50.13 27.11 -10.00
CA VAL A 76 -49.02 27.67 -9.23
C VAL A 76 -47.74 27.06 -9.77
N ASP A 77 -46.77 27.94 -10.00
CA ASP A 77 -45.47 27.72 -10.61
C ASP A 77 -44.77 26.41 -10.20
N ILE A 78 -44.41 25.62 -11.21
CA ILE A 78 -43.44 24.54 -11.07
C ILE A 78 -42.06 25.19 -11.05
N GLY A 79 -41.64 25.56 -9.84
CA GLY A 79 -40.25 25.81 -9.49
C GLY A 79 -39.47 24.51 -9.56
N SER A 80 -38.83 24.31 -10.71
CA SER A 80 -37.60 23.55 -10.96
C SER A 80 -36.86 23.01 -9.72
N LYS A 81 -36.94 21.69 -9.52
CA LYS A 81 -35.91 20.84 -8.88
C LYS A 81 -36.26 19.35 -9.04
N LYS A 82 -36.14 18.82 -10.27
CA LYS A 82 -36.17 17.37 -10.53
C LYS A 82 -35.74 16.94 -11.96
N VAL A 83 -34.83 17.68 -12.59
CA VAL A 83 -34.45 17.40 -14.00
C VAL A 83 -33.07 16.73 -14.13
N ASP A 84 -32.24 16.73 -13.08
CA ASP A 84 -30.85 16.30 -13.23
C ASP A 84 -30.67 14.77 -13.26
N ALA A 85 -31.49 14.00 -12.53
CA ALA A 85 -31.34 12.54 -12.44
C ALA A 85 -31.85 11.79 -13.68
N GLU A 86 -32.91 12.26 -14.34
CA GLU A 86 -33.45 11.62 -15.56
C GLU A 86 -32.57 11.88 -16.80
N LEU A 87 -31.86 13.01 -16.84
CA LEU A 87 -30.88 13.32 -17.90
C LEU A 87 -29.52 12.62 -17.67
N GLU A 88 -29.15 12.41 -16.40
CA GLU A 88 -27.95 11.70 -15.98
C GLU A 88 -27.96 10.23 -16.42
N ASP A 89 -29.10 9.55 -16.30
CA ASP A 89 -29.29 8.18 -16.81
C ASP A 89 -29.22 8.13 -18.35
N ASP A 90 -29.66 9.16 -19.07
CA ASP A 90 -29.65 9.20 -20.54
C ASP A 90 -28.24 9.33 -21.11
N ILE A 91 -27.37 10.18 -20.55
CA ILE A 91 -26.01 10.34 -21.05
C ILE A 91 -25.14 9.12 -20.74
N ASP A 92 -25.31 8.50 -19.57
CA ASP A 92 -24.58 7.29 -19.23
C ASP A 92 -25.05 6.10 -20.08
N LEU A 93 -26.34 6.01 -20.41
CA LEU A 93 -26.86 5.04 -21.38
C LEU A 93 -26.28 5.27 -22.78
N LYS A 94 -26.14 6.52 -23.23
CA LYS A 94 -25.49 6.85 -24.52
C LYS A 94 -24.02 6.43 -24.55
N ILE A 95 -23.29 6.64 -23.46
CA ILE A 95 -21.90 6.16 -23.33
C ILE A 95 -21.88 4.63 -23.41
N GLN A 96 -22.73 3.92 -22.68
CA GLN A 96 -22.77 2.44 -22.74
C GLN A 96 -23.08 1.94 -24.15
N ASN A 97 -24.10 2.50 -24.81
CA ASN A 97 -24.47 2.14 -26.18
C ASN A 97 -23.32 2.40 -27.17
N LEU A 98 -22.56 3.49 -27.01
CA LEU A 98 -21.38 3.77 -27.82
C LEU A 98 -20.28 2.72 -27.60
N LEU A 99 -20.03 2.31 -26.35
CA LEU A 99 -19.06 1.25 -26.04
C LEU A 99 -19.52 -0.14 -26.55
N ASP A 100 -20.84 -0.37 -26.61
CA ASP A 100 -21.44 -1.55 -27.24
C ASP A 100 -21.20 -1.57 -28.74
N GLU A 101 -21.36 -0.44 -29.43
CA GLU A 101 -21.11 -0.30 -30.87
C GLU A 101 -19.66 -0.65 -31.23
N PHE A 102 -18.71 -0.27 -30.36
CA PHE A 102 -17.29 -0.60 -30.51
C PHE A 102 -16.95 -2.08 -30.26
N LYS A 103 -17.90 -2.89 -29.79
CA LYS A 103 -17.70 -4.32 -29.46
C LYS A 103 -16.50 -4.58 -28.55
N LEU A 104 -16.27 -3.67 -27.60
CA LEU A 104 -15.16 -3.77 -26.66
C LEU A 104 -15.35 -4.93 -25.68
N SER A 105 -14.23 -5.52 -25.27
CA SER A 105 -14.22 -6.48 -24.16
C SER A 105 -14.70 -5.84 -22.85
N ALA A 106 -15.22 -6.64 -21.92
CA ALA A 106 -15.63 -6.16 -20.59
C ALA A 106 -14.51 -5.39 -19.86
N GLN A 107 -13.26 -5.83 -20.03
CA GLN A 107 -12.09 -5.18 -19.45
C GLN A 107 -11.82 -3.80 -20.07
N GLN A 108 -11.88 -3.68 -21.40
CA GLN A 108 -11.72 -2.38 -22.07
C GLN A 108 -12.81 -1.40 -21.65
N ARG A 109 -14.07 -1.86 -21.56
CA ARG A 109 -15.18 -1.04 -21.07
C ARG A 109 -14.95 -0.53 -19.66
N ALA A 110 -14.58 -1.43 -18.74
CA ALA A 110 -14.31 -1.06 -17.34
C ALA A 110 -13.22 0.03 -17.24
N ILE A 111 -12.15 -0.09 -18.02
CA ILE A 111 -11.07 0.90 -18.03
C ILE A 111 -11.48 2.25 -18.65
N ILE A 112 -12.34 2.25 -19.67
CA ILE A 112 -12.88 3.50 -20.21
C ILE A 112 -13.76 4.18 -19.16
N MET A 113 -14.52 3.41 -18.38
CA MET A 113 -15.29 3.95 -17.26
C MET A 113 -14.38 4.47 -16.13
N ASP A 114 -13.28 3.77 -15.80
CA ASP A 114 -12.29 4.30 -14.86
C ASP A 114 -11.71 5.64 -15.36
N LEU A 115 -11.42 5.76 -16.67
CA LEU A 115 -10.97 7.02 -17.27
C LEU A 115 -12.06 8.11 -17.22
N LYS A 116 -13.32 7.76 -17.48
CA LYS A 116 -14.47 8.67 -17.33
C LYS A 116 -14.47 9.26 -15.92
N ASP A 117 -14.36 8.41 -14.91
CA ASP A 117 -14.37 8.83 -13.51
C ASP A 117 -13.20 9.77 -13.21
N VAL A 118 -12.02 9.55 -13.82
CA VAL A 118 -10.89 10.46 -13.69
C VAL A 118 -11.13 11.82 -14.37
N LEU A 119 -11.65 11.84 -15.59
CA LEU A 119 -11.81 13.08 -16.36
C LEU A 119 -12.98 13.94 -15.86
N THR A 120 -14.01 13.30 -15.30
CA THR A 120 -15.26 13.96 -14.87
C THR A 120 -15.31 14.25 -13.36
N ASN A 121 -14.35 13.77 -12.57
CA ASN A 121 -14.31 14.03 -11.13
C ASN A 121 -13.77 15.44 -10.81
N PRO A 122 -14.58 16.33 -10.19
CA PRO A 122 -14.18 17.71 -9.89
C PRO A 122 -13.23 17.87 -8.69
N ASP A 123 -13.00 16.82 -7.91
CA ASP A 123 -12.08 16.84 -6.77
C ASP A 123 -10.63 16.56 -7.19
N ILE A 124 -10.41 15.90 -8.34
CA ILE A 124 -9.06 15.72 -8.89
C ILE A 124 -8.51 17.10 -9.26
N GLY A 125 -7.29 17.41 -8.81
CA GLY A 125 -6.67 18.70 -9.10
C GLY A 125 -7.28 19.91 -8.38
N LYS A 126 -8.22 19.71 -7.44
CA LYS A 126 -8.90 20.80 -6.73
C LYS A 126 -7.95 21.74 -6.00
N ASP A 127 -6.91 21.18 -5.39
CA ASP A 127 -5.90 21.94 -4.65
C ASP A 127 -4.94 22.73 -5.56
N TYR A 128 -4.94 22.43 -6.86
CA TYR A 128 -4.12 23.10 -7.87
C TYR A 128 -4.86 24.22 -8.62
N ARG A 129 -6.15 24.47 -8.31
CA ARG A 129 -6.99 25.50 -8.96
C ARG A 129 -6.61 26.95 -8.66
N ASN A 130 -5.72 27.19 -7.69
CA ASN A 130 -5.25 28.54 -7.33
C ASN A 130 -4.08 29.03 -8.19
N TYR A 131 -3.65 28.25 -9.19
CA TYR A 131 -2.59 28.62 -10.14
C TYR A 131 -3.20 28.81 -11.54
N ASP A 132 -2.52 29.52 -12.44
CA ASP A 132 -2.89 29.73 -13.87
C ASP A 132 -3.00 28.42 -14.71
N TYR A 133 -3.13 27.27 -14.07
CA TYR A 133 -3.31 25.94 -14.67
C TYR A 133 -4.78 25.51 -14.79
N ASP A 134 -5.75 26.38 -14.48
CA ASP A 134 -7.18 26.03 -14.45
C ASP A 134 -7.69 25.53 -15.83
N GLU A 135 -7.13 26.06 -16.94
CA GLU A 135 -7.45 25.61 -18.29
C GLU A 135 -6.94 24.18 -18.58
N PHE A 136 -5.77 23.80 -18.04
CA PHE A 136 -5.19 22.46 -18.22
C PHE A 136 -5.78 21.42 -17.28
N CYS A 137 -6.41 21.85 -16.19
CA CYS A 137 -7.03 21.00 -15.18
C CYS A 137 -8.54 21.22 -15.14
N ARG A 138 -9.19 21.39 -16.29
CA ARG A 138 -10.65 21.52 -16.40
C ARG A 138 -11.32 20.16 -16.20
N THR A 139 -12.49 20.15 -15.54
CA THR A 139 -13.32 18.94 -15.40
C THR A 139 -14.15 18.74 -16.67
N TYR A 140 -14.13 17.53 -17.22
CA TYR A 140 -15.03 17.17 -18.30
C TYR A 140 -16.46 17.05 -17.73
N SER A 141 -17.43 17.59 -18.45
CA SER A 141 -18.81 17.10 -18.35
C SER A 141 -18.93 15.71 -18.96
N ARG A 142 -20.02 15.02 -18.67
CA ARG A 142 -20.26 13.67 -19.22
C ARG A 142 -20.45 13.71 -20.73
N GLU A 143 -21.10 14.76 -21.24
CA GLU A 143 -21.30 15.03 -22.65
C GLU A 143 -19.95 15.22 -23.36
N GLU A 144 -19.02 15.95 -22.76
CA GLU A 144 -17.70 16.16 -23.33
C GLU A 144 -16.86 14.88 -23.32
N PHE A 145 -17.07 14.01 -22.34
CA PHE A 145 -16.48 12.68 -22.34
C PHE A 145 -17.09 11.78 -23.43
N TYR A 146 -18.41 11.84 -23.63
CA TYR A 146 -19.06 11.15 -24.73
C TYR A 146 -18.52 11.63 -26.09
N ASP A 147 -18.41 12.94 -26.28
CA ASP A 147 -17.89 13.54 -27.52
C ASP A 147 -16.42 13.19 -27.79
N LEU A 148 -15.61 13.01 -26.75
CA LEU A 148 -14.21 12.58 -26.87
C LEU A 148 -14.08 11.26 -27.64
N PHE A 149 -14.99 10.31 -27.41
CA PHE A 149 -14.96 9.00 -28.10
C PHE A 149 -15.90 8.93 -29.30
N ASN A 150 -17.01 9.67 -29.28
CA ASN A 150 -17.95 9.65 -30.39
C ASN A 150 -17.46 10.47 -31.59
N HIS A 151 -16.93 11.67 -31.34
CA HIS A 151 -16.42 12.52 -32.43
C HIS A 151 -14.92 12.38 -32.56
N THR A 152 -14.18 12.08 -31.48
CA THR A 152 -12.72 11.96 -31.53
C THR A 152 -12.03 13.21 -32.10
N GLY A 153 -12.67 14.38 -32.05
CA GLY A 153 -12.20 15.60 -32.73
C GLY A 153 -12.42 15.62 -34.26
N ASN A 154 -13.22 14.71 -34.82
CA ASN A 154 -13.74 14.76 -36.19
C ASN A 154 -15.19 14.25 -36.21
N VAL A 155 -16.16 15.16 -36.32
CA VAL A 155 -17.60 14.81 -36.34
C VAL A 155 -17.99 13.85 -37.46
N ASN A 156 -17.17 13.74 -38.52
CA ASN A 156 -17.37 12.84 -39.65
C ASN A 156 -16.53 11.54 -39.56
N ALA A 157 -15.95 11.25 -38.39
CA ALA A 157 -15.20 10.02 -38.16
C ALA A 157 -16.08 8.78 -38.36
N ASP A 158 -15.61 7.84 -39.19
CA ASP A 158 -16.24 6.54 -39.30
C ASP A 158 -15.98 5.67 -38.06
N LEU A 159 -16.73 4.58 -37.94
CA LEU A 159 -16.64 3.65 -36.80
C LEU A 159 -15.24 3.04 -36.65
N ALA A 160 -14.56 2.71 -37.76
CA ALA A 160 -13.25 2.08 -37.73
C ALA A 160 -12.20 3.03 -37.11
N PHE A 161 -12.29 4.31 -37.45
CA PHE A 161 -11.42 5.34 -36.92
C PHE A 161 -11.68 5.63 -35.44
N LYS A 162 -12.95 5.69 -35.01
CA LYS A 162 -13.31 5.80 -33.58
C LYS A 162 -12.76 4.61 -32.78
N LEU A 163 -12.96 3.41 -33.31
CA LEU A 163 -12.49 2.17 -32.68
C LEU A 163 -10.96 2.14 -32.55
N ASN A 164 -10.22 2.57 -33.59
CA ASN A 164 -8.76 2.66 -33.52
C ASN A 164 -8.30 3.61 -32.40
N PHE A 165 -8.93 4.78 -32.27
CA PHE A 165 -8.62 5.71 -31.20
C PHE A 165 -8.90 5.11 -29.82
N VAL A 166 -10.07 4.50 -29.62
CA VAL A 166 -10.45 3.82 -28.38
C VAL A 166 -9.45 2.70 -28.03
N ASN A 167 -9.05 1.90 -29.02
CA ASN A 167 -8.07 0.83 -28.84
C ASN A 167 -6.70 1.39 -28.44
N SER A 168 -6.23 2.45 -29.08
CA SER A 168 -4.95 3.08 -28.71
C SER A 168 -4.98 3.68 -27.31
N VAL A 169 -6.08 4.35 -26.93
CA VAL A 169 -6.23 4.88 -25.56
C VAL A 169 -6.22 3.73 -24.56
N THR A 170 -7.10 2.73 -24.75
CA THR A 170 -7.23 1.59 -23.83
C THR A 170 -5.93 0.80 -23.69
N GLN A 171 -5.19 0.54 -24.77
CA GLN A 171 -3.90 -0.16 -24.72
C GLN A 171 -2.86 0.54 -23.82
N ASN A 172 -2.88 1.87 -23.75
CA ASN A 172 -1.94 2.62 -22.93
C ASN A 172 -2.36 2.68 -21.45
N ILE A 173 -3.64 2.94 -21.17
CA ILE A 173 -4.11 3.15 -19.80
C ILE A 173 -4.40 1.85 -19.05
N LEU A 174 -4.83 0.78 -19.75
CA LEU A 174 -5.24 -0.49 -19.15
C LEU A 174 -4.17 -1.09 -18.23
N PRO A 175 -2.90 -1.24 -18.66
CA PRO A 175 -1.88 -1.85 -17.81
C PRO A 175 -1.61 -1.05 -16.53
N THR A 176 -1.75 0.28 -16.61
CA THR A 176 -1.49 1.17 -15.47
C THR A 176 -2.62 1.11 -14.45
N PHE A 177 -3.88 1.14 -14.88
CA PHE A 177 -5.03 0.97 -13.99
C PHE A 177 -5.05 -0.41 -13.32
N GLN A 178 -4.64 -1.46 -14.04
CA GLN A 178 -4.49 -2.80 -13.44
C GLN A 178 -3.44 -2.81 -12.33
N GLU A 179 -2.25 -2.27 -12.61
CA GLU A 179 -1.17 -2.20 -11.62
C GLU A 179 -1.56 -1.33 -10.41
N GLN A 180 -2.28 -0.22 -10.63
CA GLN A 180 -2.87 0.59 -9.56
C GLN A 180 -3.81 -0.23 -8.67
N LYS A 181 -4.79 -0.93 -9.28
CA LYS A 181 -5.78 -1.74 -8.54
C LYS A 181 -5.12 -2.88 -7.76
N GLU A 182 -4.11 -3.53 -8.34
CA GLU A 182 -3.34 -4.56 -7.64
C GLU A 182 -2.51 -3.99 -6.49
N ALA A 183 -1.85 -2.85 -6.70
CA ALA A 183 -1.08 -2.16 -5.66
C ALA A 183 -1.99 -1.77 -4.49
N GLU A 184 -3.16 -1.20 -4.77
CA GLU A 184 -4.16 -0.84 -3.76
C GLU A 184 -4.60 -2.04 -2.93
N LYS A 185 -4.98 -3.14 -3.59
CA LYS A 185 -5.38 -4.37 -2.91
C LYS A 185 -4.30 -4.90 -1.97
N ILE A 186 -3.03 -4.92 -2.40
CA ILE A 186 -1.94 -5.46 -1.59
C ILE A 186 -1.56 -4.50 -0.46
N VAL A 187 -1.54 -3.18 -0.72
CA VAL A 187 -1.29 -2.16 0.33
C VAL A 187 -2.37 -2.23 1.41
N MET A 188 -3.64 -2.44 1.06
CA MET A 188 -4.70 -2.62 2.06
C MET A 188 -4.42 -3.77 3.03
N CYS A 189 -3.81 -4.86 2.59
CA CYS A 189 -3.41 -5.98 3.46
C CYS A 189 -2.36 -5.59 4.51
N THR A 190 -1.68 -4.45 4.35
CA THR A 190 -0.64 -3.97 5.29
C THR A 190 -1.15 -2.97 6.32
N MET A 191 -2.42 -2.54 6.23
CA MET A 191 -2.97 -1.43 7.04
C MET A 191 -3.04 -1.69 8.55
N GLY A 192 -2.93 -2.94 8.99
CA GLY A 192 -2.84 -3.31 10.42
C GLY A 192 -1.52 -2.90 11.09
N TYR A 193 -0.58 -2.33 10.34
CA TYR A 193 0.80 -2.12 10.77
C TYR A 193 1.27 -0.71 10.42
N LEU A 194 2.25 -0.20 11.18
CA LEU A 194 2.76 1.17 11.04
C LEU A 194 3.22 1.49 9.60
N TYR A 195 3.89 0.54 8.95
CA TYR A 195 4.36 0.67 7.57
C TYR A 195 3.24 0.74 6.53
N GLY A 196 2.07 0.16 6.82
CA GLY A 196 0.94 0.18 5.88
C GLY A 196 0.38 1.58 5.68
N VAL A 197 0.36 2.41 6.74
CA VAL A 197 -0.08 3.81 6.65
C VAL A 197 0.83 4.60 5.70
N ILE A 198 2.15 4.43 5.82
CA ILE A 198 3.14 5.13 4.97
C ILE A 198 3.02 4.70 3.51
N LEU A 199 2.84 3.39 3.26
CA LEU A 199 2.62 2.88 1.91
C LEU A 199 1.32 3.40 1.30
N MET A 200 0.25 3.50 2.11
CA MET A 200 -1.04 4.01 1.66
C MET A 200 -0.96 5.49 1.30
N GLU A 201 -0.28 6.31 2.12
CA GLU A 201 -0.03 7.73 1.78
C GLU A 201 0.75 7.87 0.47
N SER A 202 1.80 7.05 0.31
CA SER A 202 2.60 7.03 -0.93
C SER A 202 1.76 6.61 -2.15
N LEU A 203 0.93 5.58 -2.00
CA LEU A 203 0.04 5.11 -3.06
C LEU A 203 -0.96 6.20 -3.46
N ARG A 204 -1.60 6.83 -2.49
CA ARG A 204 -2.57 7.92 -2.75
C ARG A 204 -1.94 9.08 -3.48
N PHE A 205 -0.72 9.46 -3.11
CA PHE A 205 0.02 10.50 -3.83
C PHE A 205 0.27 10.12 -5.30
N ILE A 206 0.74 8.90 -5.56
CA ILE A 206 0.99 8.41 -6.93
C ILE A 206 -0.32 8.32 -7.73
N MET A 207 -1.42 7.88 -7.12
CA MET A 207 -2.74 7.86 -7.74
C MET A 207 -3.19 9.27 -8.15
N GLN A 208 -3.05 10.24 -7.25
CA GLN A 208 -3.43 11.63 -7.51
C GLN A 208 -2.62 12.23 -8.66
N GLU A 209 -1.30 12.04 -8.67
CA GLU A 209 -0.44 12.57 -9.72
C GLU A 209 -0.68 11.89 -11.08
N TYR A 210 -0.92 10.57 -11.08
CA TYR A 210 -1.32 9.83 -12.28
C TYR A 210 -2.62 10.39 -12.88
N GLN A 211 -3.66 10.52 -12.05
CA GLN A 211 -4.97 11.01 -12.46
C GLN A 211 -4.92 12.46 -12.93
N LEU A 212 -4.17 13.32 -12.24
CA LEU A 212 -3.97 14.71 -12.62
C LEU A 212 -3.26 14.82 -13.98
N GLY A 213 -2.24 14.00 -14.22
CA GLY A 213 -1.54 13.97 -15.50
C GLY A 213 -2.42 13.49 -16.64
N LEU A 214 -3.25 12.45 -16.44
CA LEU A 214 -4.24 12.04 -17.45
C LEU A 214 -5.16 13.20 -17.82
N ARG A 215 -5.70 13.90 -16.82
CA ARG A 215 -6.58 15.04 -17.04
C ARG A 215 -5.90 16.17 -17.82
N LYS A 216 -4.64 16.48 -17.49
CA LYS A 216 -3.84 17.47 -18.23
C LYS A 216 -3.65 17.08 -19.70
N LEU A 217 -3.30 15.82 -19.96
CA LEU A 217 -3.09 15.32 -21.33
C LEU A 217 -4.38 15.43 -22.17
N PHE A 218 -5.51 14.95 -21.64
CA PHE A 218 -6.77 15.00 -22.38
C PHE A 218 -7.25 16.44 -22.61
N ASN A 219 -7.11 17.34 -21.63
CA ASN A 219 -7.45 18.76 -21.80
C ASN A 219 -6.54 19.44 -22.83
N PHE A 220 -5.23 19.20 -22.80
CA PHE A 220 -4.27 19.82 -23.71
C PHE A 220 -4.58 19.48 -25.18
N TYR A 221 -4.91 18.22 -25.46
CA TYR A 221 -5.23 17.76 -26.82
C TYR A 221 -6.71 17.87 -27.19
N ARG A 222 -7.54 18.49 -26.35
CA ARG A 222 -8.98 18.68 -26.61
C ARG A 222 -9.24 19.58 -27.82
N SER A 223 -8.46 20.65 -27.99
CA SER A 223 -8.62 21.65 -29.05
C SER A 223 -7.74 21.39 -30.28
N ILE A 224 -6.68 20.59 -30.11
CA ILE A 224 -5.69 20.32 -31.13
C ILE A 224 -6.06 18.99 -31.79
N HIS A 225 -6.31 18.96 -33.11
CA HIS A 225 -6.63 17.74 -33.87
C HIS A 225 -5.42 16.79 -34.02
N ASN A 226 -4.54 16.70 -33.01
CA ASN A 226 -3.24 16.06 -33.10
C ASN A 226 -3.11 14.88 -32.15
N ARG A 227 -3.89 13.84 -32.47
CA ARG A 227 -4.05 12.62 -31.67
C ARG A 227 -2.79 11.77 -31.56
N GLY A 228 -1.87 11.87 -32.53
CA GLY A 228 -0.60 11.15 -32.49
C GLY A 228 0.21 11.54 -31.24
N PHE A 229 0.25 12.83 -30.90
CA PHE A 229 0.95 13.29 -29.70
C PHE A 229 0.21 12.90 -28.42
N LEU A 230 -1.13 12.94 -28.39
CA LEU A 230 -1.89 12.41 -27.23
C LEU A 230 -1.52 10.96 -26.94
N ILE A 231 -1.51 10.08 -27.95
CA ILE A 231 -1.17 8.67 -27.76
C ILE A 231 0.29 8.51 -27.31
N SER A 232 1.22 9.30 -27.85
CA SER A 232 2.63 9.29 -27.43
C SER A 232 2.80 9.71 -25.97
N ASP A 233 2.18 10.83 -25.57
CA ASP A 233 2.29 11.33 -24.20
C ASP A 233 1.56 10.43 -23.21
N LEU A 234 0.45 9.80 -23.62
CA LEU A 234 -0.21 8.77 -22.83
C LEU A 234 0.71 7.57 -22.60
N TYR A 235 1.45 7.13 -23.62
CA TYR A 235 2.40 6.03 -23.50
C TYR A 235 3.47 6.33 -22.45
N ASP A 236 4.09 7.51 -22.51
CA ASP A 236 5.15 7.90 -21.56
C ASP A 236 4.61 8.08 -20.14
N HIS A 237 3.49 8.81 -19.99
CA HIS A 237 2.82 9.02 -18.71
C HIS A 237 2.40 7.69 -18.07
N CYS A 238 1.72 6.83 -18.83
CA CYS A 238 1.29 5.52 -18.32
C CYS A 238 2.48 4.62 -18.00
N GLY A 239 3.52 4.60 -18.82
CA GLY A 239 4.72 3.80 -18.57
C GLY A 239 5.43 4.17 -17.27
N PHE A 240 5.55 5.46 -16.98
CA PHE A 240 6.10 5.96 -15.73
C PHE A 240 5.28 5.49 -14.53
N TYR A 241 3.98 5.81 -14.49
CA TYR A 241 3.12 5.50 -13.33
C TYR A 241 2.90 4.00 -13.14
N LYS A 242 2.84 3.21 -14.23
CA LYS A 242 2.82 1.75 -14.14
C LYS A 242 4.01 1.22 -13.35
N SER A 243 5.21 1.76 -13.62
CA SER A 243 6.43 1.37 -12.91
C SER A 243 6.40 1.83 -11.45
N SER A 244 5.86 3.02 -11.18
CA SER A 244 5.68 3.54 -9.83
C SER A 244 4.71 2.70 -8.98
N PHE A 245 3.55 2.33 -9.53
CA PHE A 245 2.59 1.43 -8.86
C PHE A 245 3.20 0.06 -8.59
N ARG A 246 3.92 -0.51 -9.56
CA ARG A 246 4.65 -1.76 -9.36
C ARG A 246 5.68 -1.67 -8.23
N GLY A 247 6.43 -0.58 -8.16
CA GLY A 247 7.41 -0.37 -7.08
C GLY A 247 6.77 -0.33 -5.69
N ILE A 248 5.60 0.32 -5.54
CA ILE A 248 4.83 0.28 -4.28
C ILE A 248 4.31 -1.14 -4.01
N LYS A 249 3.76 -1.80 -5.04
CA LYS A 249 3.23 -3.17 -4.93
C LYS A 249 4.29 -4.12 -4.41
N GLU A 250 5.48 -4.11 -4.98
CA GLU A 250 6.62 -4.96 -4.57
C GLU A 250 7.04 -4.69 -3.11
N LYS A 251 7.04 -3.42 -2.68
CA LYS A 251 7.31 -3.07 -1.27
C LYS A 251 6.24 -3.65 -0.35
N ALA A 252 4.97 -3.52 -0.72
CA ALA A 252 3.85 -4.05 0.04
C ALA A 252 3.89 -5.58 0.13
N VAL A 253 4.22 -6.27 -0.97
CA VAL A 253 4.41 -7.74 -0.98
C VAL A 253 5.47 -8.17 0.01
N ARG A 254 6.66 -7.55 -0.01
CA ARG A 254 7.75 -7.87 0.94
C ARG A 254 7.33 -7.71 2.40
N ILE A 255 6.54 -6.68 2.68
CA ILE A 255 6.00 -6.41 4.02
C ILE A 255 4.97 -7.49 4.42
N VAL A 256 4.07 -7.87 3.52
CA VAL A 256 3.11 -8.96 3.76
C VAL A 256 3.82 -10.30 4.01
N GLU A 257 4.87 -10.60 3.24
CA GLU A 257 5.67 -11.81 3.43
C GLU A 257 6.36 -11.82 4.80
N LEU A 258 6.94 -10.69 5.22
CA LEU A 258 7.53 -10.53 6.54
C LEU A 258 6.50 -10.74 7.65
N MET A 259 5.29 -10.20 7.50
CA MET A 259 4.21 -10.35 8.49
C MET A 259 3.75 -11.81 8.62
N LYS A 260 3.58 -12.50 7.49
CA LYS A 260 3.25 -13.93 7.50
C LYS A 260 4.34 -14.72 8.22
N LEU A 261 5.61 -14.45 7.89
CA LEU A 261 6.73 -15.08 8.56
C LEU A 261 6.74 -14.78 10.06
N ARG A 262 6.39 -13.55 10.47
CA ARG A 262 6.30 -13.16 11.88
C ARG A 262 5.30 -14.01 12.65
N GLU A 263 4.14 -14.27 12.06
CA GLU A 263 3.13 -15.15 12.68
C GLU A 263 3.54 -16.63 12.63
N GLU A 264 4.08 -17.10 11.50
CA GLU A 264 4.54 -18.50 11.33
C GLU A 264 5.70 -18.85 12.28
N ARG A 265 6.60 -17.90 12.55
CA ARG A 265 7.78 -18.06 13.42
C ARG A 265 7.65 -17.35 14.76
N LYS A 266 6.42 -17.04 15.16
CA LYS A 266 6.13 -16.24 16.37
C LYS A 266 6.87 -16.69 17.63
N PRO A 267 6.97 -18.00 17.96
CA PRO A 267 7.71 -18.41 19.15
C PRO A 267 9.20 -18.03 19.11
N VAL A 268 9.85 -18.18 17.95
CA VAL A 268 11.27 -17.87 17.78
C VAL A 268 11.49 -16.35 17.78
N ILE A 269 10.61 -15.59 17.13
CA ILE A 269 10.68 -14.13 17.11
C ILE A 269 10.43 -13.55 18.50
N ASN A 270 9.49 -14.10 19.27
CA ASN A 270 9.27 -13.71 20.66
C ASN A 270 10.51 -14.02 21.53
N TYR A 271 11.19 -15.14 21.29
CA TYR A 271 12.45 -15.44 21.97
C TYR A 271 13.53 -14.39 21.63
N MET A 272 13.69 -14.05 20.34
CA MET A 272 14.62 -13.00 19.91
C MET A 272 14.28 -11.67 20.59
N GLU A 273 13.01 -11.25 20.55
CA GLU A 273 12.52 -10.01 21.17
C GLU A 273 12.83 -9.97 22.66
N ALA A 274 12.53 -11.06 23.40
CA ALA A 274 12.78 -11.17 24.82
C ALA A 274 14.26 -11.07 25.19
N VAL A 275 15.17 -11.54 24.32
CA VAL A 275 16.61 -11.41 24.54
C VAL A 275 17.11 -10.00 24.22
N LEU A 276 16.72 -9.49 23.06
CA LEU A 276 17.30 -8.27 22.50
C LEU A 276 16.78 -6.99 23.16
N THR A 277 15.58 -7.03 23.74
CA THR A 277 14.96 -5.89 24.45
C THR A 277 15.23 -5.88 25.95
N ASN A 278 15.68 -7.00 26.53
CA ASN A 278 15.90 -7.13 27.98
C ASN A 278 17.27 -6.57 28.42
N PRO A 279 17.33 -5.45 29.15
CA PRO A 279 18.58 -4.81 29.54
C PRO A 279 19.44 -5.63 30.51
N ASP A 280 18.89 -6.65 31.17
CA ASP A 280 19.63 -7.48 32.14
C ASP A 280 20.47 -8.57 31.48
N ILE A 281 20.22 -8.88 30.21
CA ILE A 281 21.01 -9.84 29.43
C ILE A 281 22.17 -9.10 28.76
N GLY A 282 23.38 -9.67 28.82
CA GLY A 282 24.53 -9.20 28.05
C GLY A 282 24.94 -7.76 28.36
N LYS A 283 25.26 -7.46 29.62
CA LYS A 283 25.62 -6.10 30.06
C LYS A 283 26.76 -5.53 29.22
N GLY A 284 26.53 -4.34 28.64
CA GLY A 284 27.49 -3.65 27.77
C GLY A 284 27.21 -3.80 26.28
N TYR A 285 26.30 -4.71 25.89
CA TYR A 285 25.81 -4.84 24.53
C TYR A 285 24.60 -3.95 24.25
N ARG A 286 24.26 -3.79 22.97
CA ARG A 286 23.12 -2.99 22.52
C ARG A 286 21.81 -3.55 23.08
N ASN A 287 20.97 -2.66 23.61
CA ASN A 287 19.59 -2.99 23.99
C ASN A 287 18.63 -2.33 23.00
N TYR A 288 17.82 -3.14 22.34
CA TYR A 288 16.82 -2.64 21.39
C TYR A 288 15.56 -2.21 22.13
N SER A 289 14.96 -1.09 21.75
CA SER A 289 13.55 -0.83 22.04
C SER A 289 12.66 -1.69 21.13
N ASP A 290 11.40 -1.88 21.51
CA ASP A 290 10.41 -2.62 20.70
C ASP A 290 10.35 -2.11 19.25
N ILE A 291 10.39 -0.77 19.10
CA ILE A 291 10.38 -0.11 17.79
C ILE A 291 11.66 -0.40 17.00
N GLU A 292 12.83 -0.39 17.65
CA GLU A 292 14.09 -0.71 16.98
C GLU A 292 14.16 -2.19 16.58
N PHE A 293 13.60 -3.08 17.40
CA PHE A 293 13.52 -4.50 17.08
C PHE A 293 12.61 -4.74 15.87
N ASP A 294 11.43 -4.13 15.82
CA ASP A 294 10.54 -4.25 14.66
C ASP A 294 11.18 -3.70 13.38
N ASN A 295 11.89 -2.55 13.47
CA ASN A 295 12.62 -2.00 12.34
C ASN A 295 13.74 -2.96 11.86
N LEU A 296 14.41 -3.63 12.78
CA LEU A 296 15.45 -4.61 12.47
C LEU A 296 14.89 -5.81 11.69
N LEU A 297 13.71 -6.32 12.08
CA LEU A 297 13.03 -7.39 11.34
C LEU A 297 12.71 -6.97 9.90
N VAL A 298 12.30 -5.71 9.71
CA VAL A 298 12.06 -5.15 8.37
C VAL A 298 13.33 -5.04 7.55
N GLU A 299 14.44 -4.66 8.18
CA GLU A 299 15.75 -4.54 7.52
C GLU A 299 16.32 -5.90 7.09
N PHE A 300 16.11 -6.96 7.88
CA PHE A 300 16.42 -8.32 7.43
C PHE A 300 15.57 -8.76 6.24
N GLY A 301 14.29 -8.35 6.23
CA GLY A 301 13.30 -8.86 5.30
C GLY A 301 13.00 -10.35 5.52
N ALA A 302 12.00 -10.87 4.81
CA ALA A 302 11.49 -12.22 5.04
C ALA A 302 12.54 -13.32 4.79
N VAL A 303 13.41 -13.16 3.79
CA VAL A 303 14.40 -14.19 3.43
C VAL A 303 15.42 -14.40 4.55
N LYS A 304 16.15 -13.34 4.95
CA LYS A 304 17.18 -13.47 5.99
C LYS A 304 16.58 -13.82 7.34
N LEU A 305 15.44 -13.21 7.68
CA LEU A 305 14.77 -13.51 8.95
C LEU A 305 14.35 -14.98 9.04
N LYS A 306 13.91 -15.59 7.93
CA LYS A 306 13.53 -17.00 7.91
C LYS A 306 14.73 -17.90 8.23
N GLU A 307 15.89 -17.60 7.67
CA GLU A 307 17.10 -18.38 7.92
C GLU A 307 17.61 -18.22 9.36
N ILE A 308 17.60 -17.00 9.90
CA ILE A 308 17.87 -16.75 11.32
C ILE A 308 16.91 -17.56 12.20
N CYS A 309 15.60 -17.51 11.89
CA CYS A 309 14.61 -18.28 12.64
C CYS A 309 14.89 -19.78 12.59
N ASN A 310 15.35 -20.33 11.45
CA ASN A 310 15.68 -21.74 11.34
C ASN A 310 16.84 -22.14 12.26
N VAL A 311 17.86 -21.28 12.40
CA VAL A 311 18.98 -21.52 13.32
C VAL A 311 18.51 -21.52 14.77
N LEU A 312 17.65 -20.56 15.12
CA LEU A 312 17.16 -20.38 16.49
C LEU A 312 16.03 -21.34 16.88
N GLN A 313 15.42 -22.02 15.91
CA GLN A 313 14.26 -22.90 16.09
C GLN A 313 14.51 -24.00 17.15
N VAL A 314 15.74 -24.52 17.22
CA VAL A 314 16.16 -25.56 18.17
C VAL A 314 15.92 -25.18 19.63
N ILE A 315 16.02 -23.89 19.97
CA ILE A 315 15.83 -23.41 21.35
C ILE A 315 14.38 -23.61 21.75
N VAL A 316 13.46 -23.15 20.91
CA VAL A 316 12.01 -23.23 21.18
C VAL A 316 11.54 -24.68 21.14
N GLU A 317 12.00 -25.47 20.17
CA GLU A 317 11.61 -26.88 20.06
C GLU A 317 12.08 -27.69 21.26
N THR A 318 13.31 -27.44 21.74
CA THR A 318 13.83 -28.09 22.96
C THR A 318 13.03 -27.69 24.19
N GLU A 319 12.69 -26.41 24.36
CA GLU A 319 11.86 -25.93 25.49
C GLU A 319 10.50 -26.65 25.52
N VAL A 320 9.81 -26.69 24.38
CA VAL A 320 8.51 -27.38 24.24
C VAL A 320 8.65 -28.89 24.49
N ALA A 321 9.69 -29.53 23.96
CA ALA A 321 9.91 -30.96 24.16
C ALA A 321 10.12 -31.29 25.64
N ILE A 322 10.89 -30.47 26.37
CA ILE A 322 11.10 -30.63 27.81
C ILE A 322 9.79 -30.41 28.58
N ASP A 323 9.01 -29.38 28.23
CA ASP A 323 7.73 -29.07 28.88
C ASP A 323 6.72 -30.22 28.78
N ASN A 324 6.77 -31.00 27.70
CA ASN A 324 5.88 -32.13 27.46
C ASN A 324 6.26 -33.41 28.23
N ILE A 325 7.38 -33.43 28.94
CA ILE A 325 7.79 -34.59 29.76
C ILE A 325 6.86 -34.73 30.97
N ASN A 326 6.33 -35.94 31.18
CA ASN A 326 5.36 -36.20 32.24
C ASN A 326 6.02 -36.40 33.61
N ILE A 327 7.24 -36.92 33.64
CA ILE A 327 7.96 -37.15 34.90
C ILE A 327 8.56 -35.84 35.42
N GLU A 328 7.91 -35.26 36.42
CA GLU A 328 8.27 -33.99 37.08
C GLU A 328 9.78 -33.89 37.38
N GLY A 329 10.34 -34.89 38.06
CA GLY A 329 11.74 -34.85 38.51
C GLY A 329 12.73 -34.78 37.35
N ILE A 330 12.43 -35.47 36.23
CA ILE A 330 13.27 -35.45 35.03
C ILE A 330 13.07 -34.13 34.28
N ARG A 331 11.82 -33.69 34.11
CA ARG A 331 11.49 -32.41 33.49
C ARG A 331 12.21 -31.25 34.18
N GLU A 332 12.13 -31.14 35.50
CA GLU A 332 12.76 -30.06 36.26
C GLU A 332 14.30 -30.14 36.25
N ALA A 333 14.88 -31.33 36.10
CA ALA A 333 16.32 -31.48 35.90
C ALA A 333 16.76 -30.99 34.51
N LEU A 334 16.01 -31.34 33.46
CA LEU A 334 16.28 -30.91 32.10
C LEU A 334 16.03 -29.41 31.90
N LYS A 335 14.96 -28.85 32.48
CA LYS A 335 14.69 -27.41 32.46
C LYS A 335 15.84 -26.60 33.03
N ARG A 336 16.43 -27.04 34.15
CA ARG A 336 17.60 -26.37 34.74
C ARG A 336 18.79 -26.38 33.77
N ARG A 337 19.17 -27.54 33.23
CA ARG A 337 20.26 -27.65 32.23
C ARG A 337 19.99 -26.79 30.99
N PHE A 338 18.78 -26.85 30.46
CA PHE A 338 18.36 -26.08 29.30
C PHE A 338 18.46 -24.57 29.57
N ASN A 339 17.98 -24.10 30.72
CA ASN A 339 18.05 -22.69 31.09
C ASN A 339 19.50 -22.20 31.23
N ASP A 340 20.41 -23.02 31.76
CA ASP A 340 21.83 -22.67 31.85
C ASP A 340 22.43 -22.44 30.45
N TYR A 341 22.20 -23.36 29.51
CA TYR A 341 22.67 -23.21 28.12
C TYR A 341 21.98 -22.07 27.38
N ARG A 342 20.67 -21.90 27.58
CA ARG A 342 19.88 -20.83 26.96
C ARG A 342 20.34 -19.45 27.42
N ASN A 343 20.69 -19.29 28.70
CA ASN A 343 21.20 -18.01 29.23
C ASN A 343 22.54 -17.65 28.59
N LEU A 344 23.47 -18.60 28.50
CA LEU A 344 24.76 -18.41 27.81
C LEU A 344 24.56 -18.04 26.33
N TYR A 345 23.66 -18.74 25.65
CA TYR A 345 23.35 -18.45 24.26
C TYR A 345 22.67 -17.08 24.09
N SER A 346 21.82 -16.66 25.04
CA SER A 346 21.15 -15.36 25.00
C SER A 346 22.16 -14.20 25.04
N GLU A 347 23.22 -14.33 25.83
CA GLU A 347 24.32 -13.36 25.84
C GLU A 347 25.03 -13.31 24.48
N ARG A 348 25.35 -14.47 23.91
CA ARG A 348 25.98 -14.54 22.58
C ARG A 348 25.08 -13.95 21.49
N LEU A 349 23.79 -14.24 21.52
CA LEU A 349 22.82 -13.67 20.59
C LEU A 349 22.83 -12.14 20.69
N LYS A 350 22.86 -11.60 21.91
CA LYS A 350 22.87 -10.15 22.13
C LYS A 350 24.17 -9.47 21.68
N GLU A 351 25.30 -10.13 21.89
CA GLU A 351 26.59 -9.71 21.35
C GLU A 351 26.53 -9.61 19.83
N THR A 352 26.07 -10.66 19.14
CA THR A 352 26.00 -10.67 17.67
C THR A 352 25.07 -9.58 17.14
N PHE A 353 23.93 -9.34 17.80
CA PHE A 353 23.01 -8.25 17.42
C PHE A 353 23.52 -6.85 17.79
N SER A 354 24.69 -6.74 18.41
CA SER A 354 25.39 -5.46 18.64
C SER A 354 26.38 -5.11 17.53
N LEU A 355 26.50 -5.95 16.50
CA LEU A 355 27.28 -5.63 15.29
C LEU A 355 26.65 -4.47 14.51
N ASP A 356 27.45 -3.85 13.65
CA ASP A 356 27.14 -2.54 13.04
C ASP A 356 26.04 -2.58 11.98
N ASN A 357 25.80 -3.72 11.32
CA ASN A 357 24.80 -3.85 10.26
C ASN A 357 24.19 -5.25 10.16
N VAL A 358 23.02 -5.34 9.52
CA VAL A 358 22.25 -6.59 9.40
C VAL A 358 22.95 -7.70 8.61
N ASP A 359 23.84 -7.37 7.67
CA ASP A 359 24.54 -8.39 6.88
C ASP A 359 25.58 -9.11 7.72
N ASP A 360 26.28 -8.38 8.59
CA ASP A 360 27.23 -8.96 9.54
C ASP A 360 26.53 -9.79 10.61
N ILE A 361 25.41 -9.28 11.16
CA ILE A 361 24.56 -10.02 12.12
C ILE A 361 24.11 -11.35 11.49
N TYR A 362 23.53 -11.27 10.29
CA TYR A 362 23.06 -12.44 9.54
C TYR A 362 24.19 -13.44 9.29
N THR A 363 25.33 -12.96 8.80
CA THR A 363 26.47 -13.82 8.45
C THR A 363 27.05 -14.52 9.68
N ASP A 364 27.17 -13.84 10.81
CA ASP A 364 27.69 -14.44 12.04
C ASP A 364 26.73 -15.51 12.59
N ILE A 365 25.42 -15.25 12.57
CA ILE A 365 24.40 -16.23 12.97
C ILE A 365 24.54 -17.51 12.16
N LEU A 366 24.57 -17.39 10.82
CA LEU A 366 24.61 -18.58 9.96
C LEU A 366 25.92 -19.36 10.05
N ARG A 367 27.05 -18.70 10.30
CA ARG A 367 28.37 -19.35 10.32
C ARG A 367 28.74 -19.92 11.69
N SER A 368 28.38 -19.21 12.75
CA SER A 368 28.98 -19.41 14.07
C SER A 368 28.00 -19.96 15.09
N HIS A 369 26.69 -19.65 14.96
CA HIS A 369 25.74 -19.93 16.05
C HIS A 369 25.43 -21.41 16.25
N SER A 370 25.59 -22.25 15.22
CA SER A 370 25.45 -23.71 15.36
C SER A 370 26.41 -24.26 16.42
N ASN A 371 27.63 -23.73 16.53
CA ASN A 371 28.62 -24.16 17.53
C ASN A 371 28.18 -23.82 18.96
N TYR A 372 27.52 -22.68 19.15
CA TYR A 372 27.01 -22.24 20.45
C TYR A 372 25.70 -22.93 20.83
N LEU A 373 25.01 -23.56 19.88
CA LEU A 373 23.77 -24.30 20.10
C LEU A 373 23.99 -25.80 20.33
N VAL A 374 25.22 -26.30 20.20
CA VAL A 374 25.55 -27.74 20.30
C VAL A 374 24.95 -28.41 21.53
N ASP A 375 25.05 -27.78 22.71
CA ASP A 375 24.56 -28.41 23.95
C ASP A 375 23.03 -28.39 24.07
N ILE A 376 22.37 -27.38 23.47
CA ILE A 376 20.90 -27.36 23.34
C ILE A 376 20.46 -28.44 22.35
N THR A 377 21.15 -28.62 21.22
CA THR A 377 20.87 -29.69 20.26
C THR A 377 21.01 -31.07 20.89
N LYS A 378 22.06 -31.30 21.68
CA LYS A 378 22.22 -32.56 22.42
C LYS A 378 21.05 -32.81 23.38
N LEU A 379 20.63 -31.78 24.13
CA LEU A 379 19.44 -31.90 24.98
C LEU A 379 18.18 -32.25 24.17
N GLN A 380 18.00 -31.64 23.00
CA GLN A 380 16.89 -31.95 22.10
C GLN A 380 16.87 -33.44 21.71
N GLU A 381 18.03 -34.03 21.44
CA GLU A 381 18.19 -35.45 21.08
C GLU A 381 18.00 -36.39 22.28
N GLU A 382 18.31 -35.94 23.50
CA GLU A 382 18.11 -36.70 24.75
C GLU A 382 16.62 -36.89 25.08
N VAL A 383 15.76 -35.88 24.83
CA VAL A 383 14.34 -35.87 25.25
C VAL A 383 13.53 -37.07 24.70
N PRO A 384 13.57 -37.39 23.39
CA PRO A 384 12.81 -38.52 22.84
C PRO A 384 13.25 -39.89 23.40
N LEU A 385 14.47 -40.02 23.90
CA LEU A 385 14.95 -41.25 24.51
C LEU A 385 14.30 -41.48 25.87
N ILE A 386 14.05 -40.40 26.61
CA ILE A 386 13.40 -40.43 27.92
C ILE A 386 11.92 -40.77 27.76
N GLU A 387 11.22 -40.19 26.79
CA GLU A 387 9.82 -40.55 26.50
C GLU A 387 9.62 -42.04 26.14
N LYS A 388 10.60 -42.66 25.47
CA LYS A 388 10.57 -44.10 25.18
C LYS A 388 10.70 -44.96 26.43
N VAL A 389 11.36 -44.45 27.47
CA VAL A 389 11.43 -45.11 28.78
C VAL A 389 10.11 -44.91 29.54
N GLU A 390 9.42 -43.77 29.38
CA GLU A 390 8.09 -43.55 29.98
C GLU A 390 7.00 -44.50 29.45
N LYS A 391 7.10 -44.93 28.19
CA LYS A 391 6.10 -45.78 27.51
C LYS A 391 6.28 -47.29 27.75
N LYS A 392 7.30 -47.68 28.50
CA LYS A 392 7.55 -49.08 28.92
C LYS A 392 7.24 -49.23 30.39
#